data_AF-A0A367LYH4-F1
#
_entry.id   AF-A0A367LYH4-F1
#
_cell.length_a   1.000
_cell.length_b   1.000
_cell.length_c   1.000
_cell.angle_alpha   90.00
_cell.angle_beta   90.00
_cell.angle_gamma   90.00
#
_symmetry.space_group_name_H-M   'P 1'
#
loop_
_entity.id
_entity.type
_entity.pdbx_description
1 polymer ?
#
loop_
_entity_poly.entity_id
_entity_poly.type
_entity_poly.pdbx_seq_one_letter_code
_entity_poly.pdbx_strand_id
1 'polypeptide(L)'
;MADLRPVMFTVPGEPVGKGRPRIGRVGAHARMFTPAKTANYEGLIAHAGHQAMLGRALLEGPVMVELDIALSIPQSMSKKRKSLALAGGLYPTKKPAMDNVIKAIYD
;
A
#
# COMPACT_ATOMS: atom_id res chain seq x y z
N MET A 1 0.07 -21.75 -22.51
CA MET A 1 -0.15 -22.18 -21.11
C MET A 1 -0.14 -20.95 -20.23
N ALA A 2 -1.03 -20.87 -19.23
CA ALA A 2 -1.05 -19.76 -18.28
C ALA A 2 0.23 -19.78 -17.42
N ASP A 3 0.90 -18.64 -17.28
CA ASP A 3 2.10 -18.50 -16.45
C ASP A 3 1.70 -18.16 -15.00
N LEU A 4 1.66 -19.19 -14.15
CA LEU A 4 1.21 -19.10 -12.76
C LEU A 4 2.34 -18.83 -11.75
N ARG A 5 3.53 -18.44 -12.22
CA ARG A 5 4.62 -18.07 -11.30
C ARG A 5 4.22 -16.82 -10.50
N PRO A 6 4.57 -16.72 -9.21
CA PRO A 6 4.28 -15.54 -8.41
C PRO A 6 4.80 -14.24 -9.06
N VAL A 7 4.09 -13.14 -8.85
CA VAL A 7 4.59 -11.79 -9.14
C VAL A 7 5.05 -11.19 -7.82
N MET A 8 6.36 -10.95 -7.69
CA MET A 8 6.97 -10.44 -6.46
C MET A 8 7.56 -9.06 -6.71
N PHE A 9 7.22 -8.09 -5.86
CA PHE A 9 7.74 -6.74 -5.97
C PHE A 9 7.70 -6.00 -4.64
N THR A 10 8.49 -4.93 -4.56
CA THR A 10 8.54 -4.02 -3.41
C THR A 10 8.03 -2.66 -3.82
N VAL A 11 7.15 -2.09 -2.99
CA VAL A 11 6.65 -0.72 -3.16
C VAL A 11 7.51 0.20 -2.28
N PRO A 12 8.29 1.13 -2.86
CA PRO A 12 9.17 1.98 -2.08
C PRO A 12 8.38 3.05 -1.32
N GLY A 13 8.92 3.50 -0.18
CA GLY A 13 8.36 4.59 0.61
C GLY A 13 7.47 4.14 1.78
N GLU A 14 6.86 5.11 2.47
CA GLU A 14 5.98 4.82 3.60
C GLU A 14 4.63 4.27 3.11
N PRO A 15 4.10 3.20 3.74
CA PRO A 15 2.76 2.73 3.46
C PRO A 15 1.70 3.82 3.68
N VAL A 16 0.74 3.92 2.75
CA VAL A 16 -0.36 4.88 2.83
C VAL A 16 -1.68 4.13 2.87
N GLY A 17 -2.45 4.34 3.94
CA GLY A 17 -3.80 3.78 4.02
C GLY A 17 -4.75 4.47 3.04
N LYS A 18 -5.71 3.72 2.50
CA LYS A 18 -6.76 4.26 1.64
C LYS A 18 -7.57 5.34 2.36
N GLY A 19 -7.52 6.57 1.84
CA GLY A 19 -8.34 7.68 2.30
C GLY A 19 -9.77 7.54 1.81
N ARG A 20 -10.71 8.13 2.55
CA ARG A 20 -12.11 8.22 2.11
C ARG A 20 -12.23 9.18 0.91
N PRO A 21 -13.09 8.88 -0.09
CA PRO A 21 -13.40 9.82 -1.15
C PRO A 21 -13.83 11.16 -0.57
N ARG A 22 -13.33 12.24 -1.17
CA ARG A 22 -13.70 13.62 -0.82
C ARG A 22 -14.66 14.15 -1.86
N ILE A 23 -15.62 14.95 -1.43
CA ILE A 23 -16.51 15.66 -2.34
C ILE A 23 -15.89 17.01 -2.66
N GLY A 24 -15.71 17.29 -3.95
CA GLY A 24 -15.33 18.59 -4.49
C GLY A 24 -16.34 19.06 -5.52
N ARG A 25 -16.07 20.21 -6.15
CA ARG A 25 -16.86 20.73 -7.28
C ARG A 25 -16.03 20.79 -8.55
N VAL A 26 -16.64 20.43 -9.68
CA VAL A 26 -16.13 20.70 -11.03
C VAL A 26 -17.21 21.49 -11.76
N GLY A 27 -16.96 22.77 -12.01
CA GLY A 27 -18.00 23.68 -12.47
C GLY A 27 -19.18 23.73 -11.48
N ALA A 28 -20.39 23.49 -11.98
CA ALA A 28 -21.62 23.48 -11.18
C ALA A 28 -21.91 22.15 -10.47
N HIS A 29 -21.16 21.07 -10.73
CA HIS A 29 -21.49 19.73 -10.25
C HIS A 29 -20.56 19.24 -9.13
N ALA A 30 -21.14 18.52 -8.17
CA ALA A 30 -20.38 17.81 -7.15
C ALA A 30 -19.72 16.57 -7.77
N ARG A 31 -18.44 16.32 -7.43
CA ARG A 31 -17.69 15.14 -7.87
C ARG A 31 -16.93 14.54 -6.69
N MET A 32 -16.91 13.21 -6.64
CA MET A 32 -16.09 12.46 -5.69
C MET A 32 -14.66 12.33 -6.24
N PHE A 33 -13.68 12.55 -5.36
CA PHE A 33 -12.27 12.46 -5.68
C PHE A 33 -11.56 11.59 -4.67
N THR A 34 -10.72 10.69 -5.17
CA THR A 34 -9.72 10.00 -4.34
C THR A 34 -8.69 11.02 -3.87
N PRO A 35 -8.37 11.07 -2.56
CA PRO A 35 -7.32 11.96 -2.07
C PRO A 35 -5.99 11.70 -2.78
N ALA A 36 -5.26 12.76 -3.14
CA ALA A 36 -4.02 12.67 -3.92
C ALA A 36 -2.99 11.70 -3.32
N LYS A 37 -2.85 11.65 -1.98
CA LYS A 37 -1.95 10.69 -1.32
C LYS A 37 -2.31 9.24 -1.60
N THR A 38 -3.60 8.92 -1.63
CA THR A 38 -4.09 7.57 -1.94
C THR A 38 -3.87 7.27 -3.42
N ALA A 39 -4.29 8.16 -4.32
CA ALA A 39 -4.13 7.96 -5.76
C ALA A 39 -2.65 7.79 -6.18
N ASN A 40 -1.75 8.57 -5.57
CA ASN A 40 -0.31 8.45 -5.84
C ASN A 40 0.27 7.12 -5.32
N TYR A 41 -0.20 6.64 -4.18
CA TYR A 41 0.26 5.37 -3.61
C TYR A 41 -0.26 4.18 -4.42
N GLU A 42 -1.55 4.15 -4.76
CA GLU A 42 -2.17 3.17 -5.67
C GLU A 42 -1.43 3.15 -7.03
N GLY A 43 -1.13 4.33 -7.59
CA GLY A 43 -0.34 4.45 -8.82
C GLY A 43 1.09 3.90 -8.70
N LEU A 44 1.76 4.10 -7.55
CA LEU A 44 3.10 3.54 -7.31
C LEU A 44 3.08 2.01 -7.18
N ILE A 45 2.05 1.45 -6.54
CA ILE A 45 1.84 0.00 -6.43
C ILE A 45 1.64 -0.60 -7.83
N ALA A 46 0.74 -0.01 -8.62
CA ALA A 46 0.48 -0.44 -10.00
C ALA A 46 1.75 -0.37 -10.86
N HIS A 47 2.53 0.71 -10.73
CA HIS A 47 3.80 0.83 -11.44
C HIS A 47 4.80 -0.27 -11.04
N ALA A 48 5.01 -0.50 -9.75
CA ALA A 48 5.92 -1.54 -9.25
C ALA A 48 5.50 -2.94 -9.69
N GLY A 49 4.20 -3.26 -9.62
CA GLY A 49 3.64 -4.51 -10.11
C GLY A 49 3.85 -4.69 -11.62
N HIS A 50 3.56 -3.65 -12.41
CA HIS A 50 3.76 -3.70 -13.87
C HIS A 50 5.23 -3.91 -14.25
N GLN A 51 6.17 -3.29 -13.53
CA GLN A 51 7.60 -3.53 -13.74
C GLN A 51 7.97 -4.99 -13.44
N ALA A 52 7.50 -5.54 -12.32
CA ALA A 52 7.78 -6.94 -11.95
C ALA A 52 7.12 -7.97 -12.89
N MET A 53 6.00 -7.60 -13.53
CA MET A 53 5.35 -8.44 -14.52
C MET A 53 6.12 -8.52 -15.84
N LEU A 54 6.98 -7.55 -16.20
CA LEU A 54 7.75 -7.56 -17.45
C LEU A 54 6.90 -7.88 -18.71
N GLY A 55 5.69 -7.33 -18.77
CA GLY A 55 4.75 -7.58 -19.89
C GLY A 55 4.05 -8.95 -19.85
N ARG A 56 4.20 -9.73 -18.77
CA ARG A 56 3.37 -10.92 -18.53
C ARG A 56 1.89 -10.56 -18.53
N ALA A 57 1.06 -11.49 -18.98
CA ALA A 57 -0.38 -11.39 -18.86
C ALA A 57 -0.83 -11.36 -17.39
N LEU A 58 -1.99 -10.76 -17.14
CA LEU A 58 -2.62 -10.75 -15.81
C LEU A 58 -3.03 -12.17 -15.39
N LEU A 59 -3.08 -12.38 -14.08
CA LEU A 59 -3.63 -13.61 -13.49
C LEU A 59 -5.15 -13.50 -13.49
N GLU A 60 -5.85 -14.40 -14.19
CA GLU A 60 -7.31 -14.35 -14.37
C GLU A 60 -8.08 -15.21 -13.34
N GLY A 61 -7.38 -16.03 -12.56
CA GLY A 61 -7.97 -16.88 -11.52
C GLY A 61 -7.80 -16.32 -10.10
N PRO A 62 -8.35 -17.00 -9.08
CA PRO A 62 -8.09 -16.68 -7.69
C PRO A 62 -6.60 -16.71 -7.38
N VAL A 63 -6.14 -15.74 -6.59
CA VAL A 63 -4.74 -15.63 -6.18
C VAL A 63 -4.61 -15.64 -4.66
N MET A 64 -3.52 -16.22 -4.18
CA MET A 64 -3.04 -15.97 -2.81
C MET A 64 -2.13 -14.75 -2.84
N VAL A 65 -2.28 -13.84 -1.87
CA VAL A 65 -1.42 -12.67 -1.74
C VAL A 65 -0.76 -12.70 -0.37
N GLU A 66 0.57 -12.63 -0.37
CA GLU A 66 1.38 -12.47 0.84
C GLU A 66 1.93 -11.05 0.88
N LEU A 67 1.81 -10.38 2.02
CA LEU A 67 2.19 -8.98 2.18
C LEU A 67 3.12 -8.83 3.39
N ASP A 68 4.28 -8.23 3.18
CA ASP A 68 5.13 -7.70 4.25
C ASP A 68 5.05 -6.17 4.25
N ILE A 69 4.49 -5.60 5.32
CA ILE A 69 4.20 -4.18 5.43
C ILE A 69 4.98 -3.60 6.61
N ALA A 70 6.10 -2.94 6.31
CA ALA A 70 6.93 -2.25 7.28
C ALA A 70 6.62 -0.74 7.32
N LEU A 71 6.53 -0.16 8.53
CA LEU A 71 6.37 1.28 8.75
C LEU A 71 7.61 1.84 9.44
N SER A 72 8.02 3.07 9.09
CA SER A 72 9.15 3.71 9.77
C SER A 72 8.91 3.85 11.27
N ILE A 73 9.94 3.54 12.04
CA ILE A 73 9.97 3.72 13.49
C ILE A 73 9.93 5.23 13.79
N PRO A 74 8.94 5.73 14.56
CA PRO A 74 8.85 7.14 14.92
C PRO A 74 10.14 7.67 15.57
N GLN A 75 10.60 8.85 15.15
CA GLN A 75 11.81 9.43 15.71
C GLN A 75 11.67 9.79 17.20
N SER A 76 10.46 10.17 17.62
CA SER A 76 10.10 10.46 19.01
C SER A 76 10.02 9.21 19.90
N MET A 77 10.09 8.01 19.33
CA MET A 77 10.08 6.76 20.11
C MET A 77 11.35 6.65 20.96
N SER A 78 11.22 6.23 22.22
CA SER A 78 12.37 6.04 23.11
C SER A 78 13.33 4.98 22.58
N LYS A 79 14.64 5.09 22.90
CA LYS A 79 15.67 4.14 22.45
C LYS A 79 15.30 2.68 22.72
N LYS A 80 14.79 2.39 23.92
CA LYS A 80 14.33 1.03 24.31
C LYS A 80 13.20 0.51 23.42
N ARG A 81 12.24 1.37 23.06
CA ARG A 81 11.14 0.96 22.19
C ARG A 81 11.59 0.81 20.74
N LYS A 82 12.52 1.66 20.27
CA LYS A 82 13.13 1.51 18.94
C LYS A 82 13.84 0.16 18.81
N SER A 83 14.64 -0.24 19.80
CA SER A 83 15.33 -1.54 19.79
C SER A 83 14.35 -2.71 19.81
N LEU A 84 13.26 -2.62 20.60
CA LEU A 84 12.21 -3.65 20.59
C LEU A 84 11.51 -3.77 19.23
N ALA A 85 11.23 -2.64 18.56
CA ALA A 85 10.61 -2.66 17.23
C ALA A 85 11.54 -3.27 16.18
N LEU A 86 12.83 -2.92 16.19
CA LEU A 86 13.83 -3.52 15.28
C LEU A 86 14.02 -5.02 15.51
N ALA A 87 13.85 -5.49 16.75
CA ALA A 87 13.90 -6.91 17.10
C ALA A 87 12.59 -7.67 16.86
N GLY A 88 11.55 -7.02 16.31
CA GLY A 88 10.23 -7.64 16.08
C GLY A 88 9.37 -7.83 17.34
N GLY A 89 9.83 -7.34 18.51
CA GLY A 89 9.07 -7.41 19.77
C GLY A 89 8.03 -6.30 19.96
N LEU A 90 7.96 -5.35 19.03
CA LEU A 90 6.97 -4.27 19.03
C LEU A 90 6.50 -3.97 17.60
N TYR A 91 5.21 -4.20 17.36
CA TYR A 91 4.57 -3.91 16.07
C TYR A 91 4.09 -2.45 15.97
N PRO A 92 3.93 -1.91 14.74
CA PRO A 92 3.41 -0.56 14.55
C PRO A 92 2.01 -0.37 15.14
N THR A 93 1.84 0.66 15.98
CA THR A 93 0.53 1.04 16.56
C THR A 93 0.04 2.40 16.07
N LYS A 94 0.77 3.04 15.15
CA LYS A 94 0.43 4.34 14.55
C LYS A 94 -0.43 4.15 13.30
N LYS A 95 -1.06 5.23 12.83
CA LYS A 95 -1.65 5.26 11.48
C LYS A 95 -0.55 5.14 10.40
N PRO A 96 -0.87 4.59 9.21
CA PRO A 96 -2.17 4.01 8.84
C PRO A 96 -2.43 2.65 9.50
N ALA A 97 -3.71 2.33 9.73
CA ALA A 97 -4.08 1.00 10.19
C ALA A 97 -3.94 -0.02 9.04
N MET A 98 -3.61 -1.26 9.39
CA MET A 98 -3.26 -2.33 8.45
C MET A 98 -4.34 -2.57 7.39
N ASP A 99 -5.60 -2.63 7.81
CA ASP A 99 -6.77 -2.81 6.93
C ASP A 99 -6.85 -1.75 5.82
N ASN A 100 -6.51 -0.49 6.15
CA ASN A 100 -6.55 0.59 5.19
C ASN A 100 -5.37 0.52 4.21
N VAL A 101 -4.21 0.01 4.63
CA VAL A 101 -3.07 -0.22 3.73
C VAL A 101 -3.38 -1.38 2.78
N ILE A 102 -3.87 -2.50 3.31
CA ILE A 102 -4.30 -3.65 2.50
C ILE A 102 -5.34 -3.21 1.46
N LYS A 103 -6.31 -2.40 1.87
CA LYS A 103 -7.31 -1.86 0.95
C LYS A 103 -6.70 -1.04 -0.19
N ALA A 104 -5.67 -0.24 0.08
CA ALA A 104 -4.96 0.52 -0.96
C ALA A 104 -4.11 -0.37 -1.89
N ILE A 105 -3.73 -1.57 -1.45
CA ILE A 105 -2.98 -2.53 -2.28
C ILE A 105 -3.92 -3.29 -3.22
N TYR A 106 -5.15 -3.54 -2.79
CA TYR A 106 -6.15 -4.29 -3.57
C TYR A 106 -7.01 -3.43 -4.50
N ASP A 107 -7.01 -2.11 -4.32
CA ASP A 107 -7.75 -1.16 -5.16
C ASP A 107 -6.86 -0.60 -6.28
#